data_AF-A0A959ENL6-F1
#
_entry.id   AF-A0A959ENL6-F1
#
_cell.length_a   1.000
_cell.length_b   1.000
_cell.length_c   1.000
_cell.angle_alpha   90.00
_cell.angle_beta   90.00
_cell.angle_gamma   90.00
#
_symmetry.space_group_name_H-M   'P 1'
#
loop_
_entity.id
_entity.type
_entity.pdbx_description
1 polymer ?
#
loop_
_entity_poly.entity_id
_entity_poly.type
_entity_poly.pdbx_seq_one_letter_code
_entity_poly.pdbx_strand_id
1 'polypeptide(L)'
;EQVRKGEKVTVSVDYARIHTAQATQPEKAASDEYRAFALSYEATMDAIREAPPAEAAELYDGMVQACMNCHQALCPGPTVRIKKLALQ
;
A
#
# COMPACT_ATOMS: atom_id res chain seq x y z
N GLU A 1 14.03 2.05 0.68
CA GLU A 1 15.44 2.23 0.26
C GLU A 1 15.79 1.48 -1.01
N GLN A 2 15.46 0.18 -1.14
CA GLN A 2 15.72 -0.63 -2.36
C GLN A 2 15.23 0.04 -3.65
N VAL A 3 13.98 0.54 -3.65
CA VAL A 3 13.38 1.27 -4.78
C VAL A 3 14.22 2.49 -5.19
N ARG A 4 14.71 3.29 -4.23
CA ARG A 4 15.57 4.46 -4.51
C ARG A 4 16.95 4.06 -5.04
N LYS A 5 17.43 2.87 -4.71
CA LYS A 5 18.72 2.34 -5.15
C LYS A 5 18.65 1.58 -6.49
N GLY A 6 17.45 1.41 -7.06
CA GLY A 6 17.26 0.57 -8.25
C GLY A 6 17.54 -0.90 -7.98
N GLU A 7 17.33 -1.37 -6.76
CA GLU A 7 17.47 -2.77 -6.37
C GLU A 7 16.13 -3.50 -6.54
N LYS A 8 16.18 -4.82 -6.75
CA LYS A 8 14.97 -5.65 -6.74
C LYS A 8 14.30 -5.56 -5.37
N VAL A 9 13.01 -5.27 -5.34
CA VAL A 9 12.25 -5.14 -4.10
C VAL A 9 12.05 -6.51 -3.47
N THR A 10 12.46 -6.65 -2.21
CA THR A 10 12.17 -7.83 -1.41
C THR A 10 11.11 -7.50 -0.39
N VAL A 11 9.99 -8.21 -0.42
CA VAL A 11 8.88 -8.02 0.51
C VAL A 11 8.95 -9.10 1.59
N SER A 12 9.24 -8.70 2.83
CA SER A 12 9.30 -9.61 3.99
C SER A 12 8.02 -9.61 4.84
N VAL A 13 7.10 -8.69 4.55
CA VAL A 13 5.82 -8.58 5.24
C VAL A 13 4.75 -9.36 4.50
N ASP A 14 3.85 -9.97 5.26
CA ASP A 14 2.63 -10.59 4.72
C ASP A 14 1.57 -9.51 4.49
N TYR A 15 1.60 -8.91 3.30
CA TYR A 15 0.69 -7.82 2.92
C TYR A 15 -0.76 -8.29 2.72
N ALA A 16 -1.00 -9.59 2.50
CA ALA A 16 -2.34 -10.15 2.38
C ALA A 16 -3.12 -10.07 3.72
N ARG A 17 -2.42 -9.90 4.84
CA ARG A 17 -3.06 -9.69 6.16
C ARG A 17 -3.95 -8.46 6.22
N ILE A 18 -3.82 -7.52 5.28
CA ILE A 18 -4.71 -6.36 5.19
C ILE A 18 -6.19 -6.77 5.17
N HIS A 19 -6.54 -7.89 4.53
CA HIS A 19 -7.93 -8.39 4.45
C HIS A 19 -8.52 -8.79 5.81
N THR A 20 -7.66 -8.99 6.81
CA THR A 20 -8.04 -9.43 8.16
C THR A 20 -7.70 -8.39 9.22
N ALA A 21 -7.38 -7.16 8.82
CA ALA A 21 -6.97 -6.12 9.75
C ALA A 21 -8.09 -5.77 10.73
N GLN A 22 -7.77 -5.74 12.02
CA GLN A 22 -8.70 -5.28 13.05
C GLN A 22 -8.69 -3.75 13.08
N ALA A 23 -9.84 -3.16 12.76
CA ALA A 23 -10.06 -1.72 12.88
C ALA A 23 -10.74 -1.37 14.21
N THR A 24 -10.45 -0.18 14.72
CA THR A 24 -11.20 0.42 15.84
C THR A 24 -12.67 0.71 15.48
N GLN A 25 -12.97 0.84 14.19
CA GLN A 25 -14.32 0.91 13.61
C GLN A 25 -14.51 -0.31 12.69
N PRO A 26 -14.90 -1.47 13.23
CA PRO A 26 -14.97 -2.73 12.49
C PRO A 26 -15.93 -2.68 11.29
N GLU A 27 -16.99 -1.88 11.37
CA GLU A 27 -17.94 -1.66 10.28
C GLU A 27 -17.30 -1.06 9.03
N LYS A 28 -16.26 -0.22 9.20
CA LYS A 28 -15.52 0.35 8.08
C LYS A 28 -14.58 -0.64 7.42
N ALA A 29 -13.95 -1.52 8.21
CA ALA A 29 -13.10 -2.57 7.67
C ALA A 29 -13.90 -3.73 7.03
N ALA A 30 -15.17 -3.88 7.41
CA ALA A 30 -16.08 -4.84 6.79
C ALA A 30 -16.73 -4.33 5.50
N SER A 31 -16.51 -3.06 5.14
CA SER A 31 -17.18 -2.42 4.01
C SER A 31 -16.63 -2.89 2.65
N ASP A 32 -17.46 -2.79 1.61
CA ASP A 32 -17.06 -3.14 0.25
C ASP A 32 -15.96 -2.20 -0.28
N GLU A 33 -15.98 -0.94 0.14
CA GLU A 33 -14.94 0.04 -0.16
C GLU A 33 -13.60 -0.35 0.44
N TYR A 34 -13.57 -0.82 1.70
CA TYR A 34 -12.34 -1.34 2.30
C TYR A 34 -11.80 -2.54 1.53
N ARG A 35 -12.68 -3.49 1.18
CA ARG A 35 -12.30 -4.68 0.41
C ARG A 35 -11.71 -4.30 -0.95
N ALA A 36 -12.27 -3.30 -1.64
CA ALA A 36 -11.74 -2.81 -2.90
C ALA A 36 -10.34 -2.19 -2.75
N PHE A 37 -10.12 -1.36 -1.71
CA PHE A 37 -8.79 -0.81 -1.42
C PHE A 37 -7.78 -1.90 -1.04
N ALA A 38 -8.20 -2.90 -0.25
CA ALA A 38 -7.36 -4.02 0.16
C ALA A 38 -6.88 -4.85 -1.05
N LEU A 39 -7.78 -5.18 -1.97
CA LEU A 39 -7.46 -5.88 -3.23
C LEU A 39 -6.51 -5.07 -4.11
N SER A 40 -6.75 -3.76 -4.24
CA SER A 40 -5.89 -2.87 -5.01
C SER A 40 -4.47 -2.78 -4.42
N TYR A 41 -4.37 -2.70 -3.09
CA TYR A 41 -3.09 -2.71 -2.39
C TYR A 41 -2.32 -4.02 -2.61
N GLU A 42 -2.99 -5.17 -2.44
CA GLU A 42 -2.37 -6.48 -2.65
C GLU A 42 -1.85 -6.62 -4.09
N ALA A 43 -2.68 -6.30 -5.10
CA ALA A 43 -2.27 -6.35 -6.50
C ALA A 43 -1.07 -5.43 -6.80
N THR A 44 -1.02 -4.25 -6.16
CA THR A 44 0.11 -3.32 -6.32
C THR A 44 1.39 -3.86 -5.67
N MET A 45 1.27 -4.52 -4.51
CA MET A 45 2.41 -5.16 -3.85
C MET A 45 2.99 -6.30 -4.68
N ASP A 46 2.12 -7.12 -5.29
CA ASP A 46 2.52 -8.17 -6.24
C ASP A 46 3.24 -7.57 -7.45
N ALA A 47 2.67 -6.51 -8.04
CA ALA A 47 3.30 -5.81 -9.16
C ALA A 47 4.69 -5.26 -8.81
N ILE A 48 4.87 -4.62 -7.65
CA ILE A 48 6.17 -4.10 -7.20
C ILE A 48 7.19 -5.24 -7.01
N ARG A 49 6.74 -6.38 -6.47
CA ARG A 49 7.61 -7.55 -6.20
C ARG A 49 8.10 -8.20 -7.49
N GLU A 50 7.26 -8.23 -8.52
CA GLU A 50 7.55 -8.86 -9.81
C GLU A 50 8.25 -7.92 -10.80
N ALA A 51 8.03 -6.61 -10.65
CA ALA A 51 8.56 -5.59 -11.55
C ALA A 51 10.09 -5.54 -11.58
N PRO A 52 10.69 -5.20 -12.74
CA PRO A 52 12.09 -4.83 -12.81
C PRO A 52 12.34 -3.54 -12.01
N PRO A 53 13.57 -3.31 -11.51
CA PRO A 53 13.85 -2.15 -10.67
C PRO A 53 13.56 -0.80 -11.32
N ALA A 54 13.61 -0.71 -12.64
CA ALA A 54 13.29 0.50 -13.40
C ALA A 54 11.80 0.90 -13.30
N GLU A 55 10.89 -0.08 -13.17
CA GLU A 55 9.43 0.13 -13.10
C GLU A 55 8.93 0.17 -11.65
N ALA A 56 9.66 -0.45 -10.72
CA ALA A 56 9.29 -0.53 -9.31
C ALA A 56 9.13 0.86 -8.64
N ALA A 57 9.84 1.89 -9.12
CA ALA A 57 9.74 3.24 -8.58
C ALA A 57 8.36 3.88 -8.82
N GLU A 58 7.84 3.78 -10.04
CA GLU A 58 6.53 4.32 -10.39
C GLU A 58 5.42 3.56 -9.68
N LEU A 59 5.50 2.22 -9.67
CA LEU A 59 4.54 1.37 -8.96
C LEU A 59 4.53 1.65 -7.45
N TYR A 60 5.71 1.88 -6.86
CA TYR A 60 5.83 2.22 -5.45
C TYR A 60 5.23 3.60 -5.13
N ASP A 61 5.45 4.63 -5.94
CA ASP A 61 4.81 5.93 -5.73
C ASP A 61 3.28 5.84 -5.89
N GLY A 62 2.80 5.08 -6.89
CA GLY A 62 1.38 4.76 -7.05
C GLY A 62 0.79 4.08 -5.82
N MET A 63 1.51 3.11 -5.23
CA MET A 63 1.13 2.46 -3.98
C MET A 63 1.04 3.47 -2.82
N VAL A 64 2.00 4.38 -2.67
CA VAL A 64 1.96 5.40 -1.60
C VAL A 64 0.73 6.31 -1.75
N GLN A 65 0.35 6.66 -2.98
CA GLN A 65 -0.88 7.42 -3.22
C GLN A 65 -2.13 6.59 -2.91
N ALA A 66 -2.17 5.31 -3.27
CA ALA A 66 -3.27 4.41 -2.92
C ALA A 66 -3.45 4.28 -1.39
N CYS A 67 -2.35 4.21 -0.64
CA CYS A 67 -2.37 4.26 0.82
C CYS A 67 -3.04 5.55 1.33
N MET A 68 -2.69 6.70 0.75
CA MET A 68 -3.30 7.97 1.11
C MET A 68 -4.79 8.03 0.81
N ASN A 69 -5.22 7.53 -0.34
CA ASN A 69 -6.63 7.51 -0.75
C ASN A 69 -7.48 6.68 0.22
N CYS A 70 -7.03 5.47 0.55
CA CYS A 70 -7.71 4.61 1.53
C CYS A 70 -7.81 5.29 2.91
N HIS A 71 -6.72 5.89 3.39
CA HIS A 71 -6.71 6.56 4.71
C HIS A 71 -7.44 7.89 4.76
N GLN A 72 -7.72 8.53 3.63
CA GLN A 72 -8.59 9.70 3.56
C GLN A 72 -10.07 9.29 3.49
N ALA A 73 -10.37 8.19 2.80
CA ALA A 73 -11.73 7.73 2.59
C ALA A 73 -12.34 7.02 3.81
N LEU A 74 -11.59 6.12 4.44
CA LEU A 74 -12.15 5.20 5.45
C LEU A 74 -11.80 5.61 6.88
N CYS A 75 -10.51 5.65 7.18
CA CYS A 75 -10.00 5.87 8.53
C CYS A 75 -8.73 6.72 8.50
N PRO A 76 -8.68 7.85 9.25
CA PRO A 76 -7.48 8.66 9.36
C PRO A 76 -6.39 7.89 10.11
N GLY A 77 -5.62 7.12 9.35
CA GLY A 77 -4.46 6.39 9.83
C GLY A 77 -3.23 7.30 9.89
N PRO A 78 -2.01 6.73 9.83
CA PRO A 78 -0.78 7.49 9.95
C PRO A 78 -0.41 8.24 8.65
N THR A 79 -1.32 9.05 8.11
CA THR A 79 -1.19 9.77 6.82
C THR A 79 0.07 10.64 6.75
N VAL A 80 0.48 11.25 7.87
CA VAL A 80 1.73 12.02 7.97
C VAL A 80 2.97 11.15 7.71
N ARG A 81 2.96 9.89 8.18
CA ARG A 81 4.06 8.95 7.94
C ARG A 81 4.05 8.44 6.50
N ILE A 82 2.87 8.16 5.96
CA ILE A 82 2.70 7.69 4.59
C ILE A 82 3.22 8.72 3.58
N LYS A 83 2.93 10.01 3.78
CA LYS A 83 3.46 11.07 2.92
C LYS A 83 5.00 11.08 2.83
N LYS A 84 5.70 10.71 3.92
CA LYS A 84 7.16 10.62 3.95
C LYS A 84 7.71 9.40 3.20
N LEU A 85 6.86 8.45 2.81
CA LEU A 85 7.26 7.27 2.04
C LEU A 85 7.38 7.56 0.55
N ALA A 86 6.73 8.61 0.04
CA ALA A 86 6.83 9.02 -1.36
C ALA A 86 8.30 9.22 -1.76
N LEU A 87 8.61 8.97 -3.03
CA LEU A 87 9.96 9.14 -3.56
C LEU A 87 10.31 10.62 -3.81
N GLN A 88 9.29 11.46 -3.97
CA GLN A 88 9.39 12.92 -4.15
C GLN A 88 9.71 13.68 -2.85
#